data_AF-A0A940YG03-F1
#
_entry.id   AF-A0A940YG03-F1
#
_cell.length_a   1.000
_cell.length_b   1.000
_cell.length_c   1.000
_cell.angle_alpha   90.00
_cell.angle_beta   90.00
_cell.angle_gamma   90.00
#
_symmetry.space_group_name_H-M   'P 1'
#
loop_
_entity.id
_entity.type
_entity.pdbx_description
1 polymer ?
#
loop_
_entity_poly.entity_id
_entity_poly.type
_entity_poly.pdbx_seq_one_letter_code
_entity_poly.pdbx_strand_id
1 'polypeptide(L)'
;MSLNACTRELRQRFPALFSEQPKPIKLRIQADIQQRAPGVFTKKALSIFLHRHTTHTSYLLALAKATHRYDLDGQPAGELAEEHRQAARDELARRKAIVQERRAAEDDARRQRFSLVRDYEHTTLTKANFCALKGIAEDQLDGLLATIRAEIAAWEAQRPAAPPRPERRDGRDERRGPRGDARGEARGGPRGGSRGPGGPGGRGPRP
;
A
#
# COMPACT_ATOMS: atom_id res chain seq x y z
N MET A 1 -17.77 35.46 -5.56
CA MET A 1 -17.22 34.41 -6.44
C MET A 1 -17.14 33.10 -5.68
N SER A 2 -17.65 32.00 -6.23
CA SER A 2 -17.53 30.65 -5.64
C SER A 2 -16.16 30.02 -5.93
N LEU A 3 -15.80 28.96 -5.20
CA LEU A 3 -14.52 28.26 -5.42
C LEU A 3 -14.43 27.65 -6.83
N ASN A 4 -15.49 26.97 -7.29
CA ASN A 4 -15.51 26.36 -8.62
C ASN A 4 -15.40 27.41 -9.74
N ALA A 5 -16.06 28.57 -9.57
CA ALA A 5 -15.92 29.68 -10.50
C ALA A 5 -14.48 30.23 -10.51
N CYS A 6 -13.86 30.39 -9.34
CA CYS A 6 -12.46 30.80 -9.20
C CYS A 6 -11.51 29.84 -9.91
N THR A 7 -11.68 28.53 -9.70
CA THR A 7 -10.88 27.50 -10.37
C THR A 7 -11.02 27.58 -11.89
N ARG A 8 -12.25 27.69 -12.42
CA ARG A 8 -12.48 27.77 -13.86
C ARG A 8 -11.81 29.01 -14.47
N GLU A 9 -11.98 30.17 -13.87
CA GLU A 9 -11.36 31.42 -14.34
C GLU A 9 -9.82 31.34 -14.31
N LEU A 10 -9.23 30.74 -13.27
CA LEU A 10 -7.78 30.55 -13.19
C LEU A 10 -7.25 29.65 -14.30
N ARG A 11 -7.94 28.53 -14.61
CA ARG A 11 -7.55 27.63 -15.70
C ARG A 11 -7.69 28.28 -17.07
N GLN A 12 -8.76 29.06 -17.28
CA GLN A 12 -8.99 29.74 -18.55
C GLN A 12 -7.97 30.85 -18.81
N ARG A 13 -7.61 31.63 -17.79
CA ARG A 13 -6.70 32.78 -17.93
C ARG A 13 -5.23 32.42 -17.86
N PHE A 14 -4.87 31.41 -17.05
CA PHE A 14 -3.48 31.00 -16.84
C PHE A 14 -3.32 29.47 -17.04
N PRO A 15 -3.61 28.95 -18.24
CA PRO A 15 -3.58 27.52 -18.51
C PRO A 15 -2.17 26.91 -18.38
N ALA A 16 -1.12 27.71 -18.58
CA ALA A 16 0.27 27.26 -18.48
C ALA A 16 0.66 26.82 -17.06
N LEU A 17 0.07 27.46 -16.04
CA LEU A 17 0.29 27.15 -14.63
C LEU A 17 -0.81 26.24 -14.06
N PHE A 18 -2.08 26.56 -14.31
CA PHE A 18 -3.23 25.83 -13.75
C PHE A 18 -3.79 24.78 -14.73
N SER A 19 -2.92 23.89 -15.20
CA SER A 19 -3.31 22.75 -16.04
C SER A 19 -3.88 21.59 -15.20
N GLU A 20 -4.26 20.48 -15.86
CA GLU A 20 -4.64 19.23 -15.19
C GLU A 20 -3.52 18.70 -14.27
N GLN A 21 -2.26 18.87 -14.70
CA GLN A 21 -1.10 18.56 -13.89
C GLN A 21 -0.66 19.81 -13.12
N PRO A 22 -0.74 19.82 -11.78
CA PRO A 22 -0.32 20.96 -11.00
C PRO A 22 1.20 21.15 -11.08
N LYS A 23 1.63 22.41 -11.11
CA LYS A 23 3.06 22.78 -11.07
C LYS A 23 3.36 23.58 -9.80
N PRO A 24 4.58 23.51 -9.24
CA PRO A 24 4.96 24.33 -8.09
C PRO A 24 4.83 25.81 -8.41
N ILE A 25 4.05 26.52 -7.61
CA ILE A 25 3.71 27.91 -7.93
C ILE A 25 4.79 28.86 -7.38
N LYS A 26 5.08 29.92 -8.15
CA LYS A 26 5.92 31.06 -7.73
C LYS A 26 5.46 31.64 -6.39
N LEU A 27 6.40 32.09 -5.58
CA LEU A 27 6.07 32.82 -4.35
C LEU A 27 5.36 34.12 -4.68
N ARG A 28 4.37 34.49 -3.84
CA ARG A 28 3.55 35.70 -3.99
C ARG A 28 2.74 35.77 -5.30
N ILE A 29 2.45 34.63 -5.94
CA ILE A 29 1.64 34.52 -7.17
C ILE A 29 0.30 35.28 -7.11
N GLN A 30 -0.27 35.45 -5.92
CA GLN A 30 -1.53 36.15 -5.74
C GLN A 30 -1.45 37.62 -6.19
N ALA A 31 -0.30 38.27 -6.03
CA ALA A 31 -0.07 39.62 -6.52
C ALA A 31 -0.05 39.63 -8.06
N ASP A 32 0.71 38.71 -8.66
CA ASP A 32 0.80 38.55 -10.12
C ASP A 32 -0.58 38.28 -10.76
N ILE A 33 -1.41 37.45 -10.11
CA ILE A 33 -2.79 37.16 -10.56
C ILE A 33 -3.64 38.44 -10.51
N GLN A 34 -3.55 39.21 -9.42
CA GLN A 34 -4.32 40.46 -9.28
C GLN A 34 -3.88 41.54 -10.26
N GLN A 35 -2.60 41.59 -10.61
CA GLN A 35 -2.08 42.52 -11.61
C GLN A 35 -2.57 42.17 -13.03
N ARG A 36 -2.60 40.88 -13.39
CA ARG A 36 -3.04 40.44 -14.72
C ARG A 36 -4.55 40.35 -14.90
N ALA A 37 -5.29 40.17 -13.81
CA ALA A 37 -6.74 40.05 -13.81
C ALA A 37 -7.35 40.90 -12.68
N PRO A 38 -7.20 42.23 -12.74
CA PRO A 38 -7.75 43.13 -11.73
C PRO A 38 -9.28 43.03 -11.70
N GLY A 39 -9.86 42.99 -10.49
CA GLY A 39 -11.32 42.93 -10.29
C GLY A 39 -11.98 41.58 -10.56
N VAL A 40 -11.30 40.62 -11.21
CA VAL A 40 -11.85 39.29 -11.53
C VAL A 40 -11.94 38.40 -10.29
N PHE A 41 -10.88 38.42 -9.48
CA PHE A 41 -10.73 37.51 -8.34
C PHE A 41 -10.81 38.26 -7.02
N THR A 42 -11.61 37.75 -6.08
CA THR A 42 -11.58 38.25 -4.70
C THR A 42 -10.40 37.66 -3.95
N LYS A 43 -9.79 38.46 -3.05
CA LYS A 43 -8.67 38.00 -2.19
C LYS A 43 -9.02 36.72 -1.41
N LYS A 44 -10.25 36.64 -0.90
CA LYS A 44 -10.78 35.48 -0.17
C LYS A 44 -10.86 34.23 -1.07
N ALA A 45 -11.40 34.37 -2.29
CA ALA A 45 -11.52 33.24 -3.21
C ALA A 45 -10.15 32.69 -3.64
N LEU A 46 -9.18 33.56 -3.91
CA LEU A 46 -7.81 33.15 -4.24
C LEU A 46 -7.14 32.43 -3.07
N SER A 47 -7.27 32.96 -1.85
CA SER A 47 -6.69 32.35 -0.66
C SER A 47 -7.21 30.92 -0.44
N ILE A 48 -8.54 30.73 -0.49
CA ILE A 48 -9.17 29.41 -0.34
C ILE A 48 -8.71 28.46 -1.45
N PHE A 49 -8.69 28.94 -2.70
CA PHE A 49 -8.25 28.12 -3.83
C PHE A 49 -6.78 27.69 -3.68
N LEU A 50 -5.87 28.62 -3.44
CA LEU A 50 -4.44 28.33 -3.33
C LEU A 50 -4.15 27.39 -2.17
N HIS A 51 -4.79 27.59 -1.02
CA HIS A 51 -4.65 26.68 0.12
C HIS A 51 -5.09 25.25 -0.24
N ARG A 52 -6.25 25.09 -0.88
CA ARG A 52 -6.73 23.76 -1.32
C ARG A 52 -5.84 23.16 -2.40
N HIS A 53 -5.36 23.98 -3.33
CA HIS A 53 -4.55 23.52 -4.46
C HIS A 53 -3.18 23.00 -3.99
N THR A 54 -2.49 23.74 -3.12
CA THR A 54 -1.14 23.39 -2.67
C THR A 54 -1.09 22.25 -1.66
N THR A 55 -2.20 21.95 -0.98
CA THR A 55 -2.32 20.84 -0.03
C THR A 55 -2.77 19.53 -0.68
N HIS A 56 -3.21 19.58 -1.94
CA HIS A 56 -3.69 18.40 -2.66
C HIS A 56 -2.55 17.43 -2.99
N THR A 57 -2.84 16.13 -2.97
CA THR A 57 -1.84 15.08 -3.20
C THR A 57 -1.14 15.21 -4.56
N SER A 58 -1.88 15.58 -5.62
CA SER A 58 -1.27 15.81 -6.94
C SER A 58 -0.26 16.96 -6.94
N TYR A 59 -0.51 18.03 -6.19
CA TYR A 59 0.42 19.14 -6.05
C TYR A 59 1.68 18.72 -5.29
N LEU A 60 1.53 18.00 -4.18
CA LEU A 60 2.67 17.47 -3.43
C LEU A 60 3.53 16.52 -4.27
N LEU A 61 2.91 15.71 -5.13
CA LEU A 61 3.64 14.85 -6.08
C LEU A 61 4.45 15.65 -7.11
N ALA A 62 3.90 16.77 -7.60
CA ALA A 62 4.63 17.66 -8.49
C ALA A 62 5.76 18.39 -7.75
N LEU A 63 5.50 18.87 -6.53
CA LEU A 63 6.46 19.55 -5.67
C LEU A 63 7.66 18.67 -5.33
N ALA A 64 7.45 17.38 -5.06
CA ALA A 64 8.51 16.42 -4.74
C ALA A 64 9.49 16.13 -5.90
N LYS A 65 9.08 16.41 -7.14
CA LYS A 65 9.82 16.07 -8.37
C LYS A 65 10.43 17.28 -9.08
N ALA A 66 9.81 18.45 -8.96
CA ALA A 66 10.26 19.64 -9.65
C ALA A 66 11.55 20.21 -9.04
N THR A 67 12.28 21.02 -9.82
CA THR A 67 13.47 21.75 -9.35
C THR A 67 13.25 23.26 -9.25
N HIS A 68 12.20 23.78 -9.91
CA HIS A 68 11.89 25.19 -9.99
C HIS A 68 10.40 25.44 -9.68
N ARG A 69 10.09 26.68 -9.33
CA ARG A 69 8.72 27.20 -9.29
C ARG A 69 8.36 27.81 -10.64
N TYR A 70 7.08 27.92 -10.92
CA TYR A 70 6.56 28.42 -12.19
C TYR A 70 5.66 29.64 -11.97
N ASP A 71 5.78 30.63 -12.85
CA ASP A 71 4.88 31.77 -12.91
C ASP A 71 3.60 31.47 -13.71
N LEU A 72 2.78 32.50 -13.96
CA LEU A 72 1.51 32.39 -14.66
C LEU A 72 1.63 31.97 -16.13
N ASP A 73 2.78 32.22 -16.75
CA ASP A 73 3.08 31.82 -18.13
C ASP A 73 3.76 30.45 -18.20
N GLY A 74 4.01 29.81 -17.05
CA GLY A 74 4.70 28.53 -16.97
C GLY A 74 6.21 28.66 -17.14
N GLN A 75 6.78 29.85 -16.96
CA GLN A 75 8.22 30.07 -16.96
C GLN A 75 8.82 29.79 -15.57
N PRO A 76 10.07 29.31 -15.50
CA PRO A 76 10.77 29.15 -14.23
C PRO A 76 10.91 30.49 -13.49
N ALA A 77 10.41 30.54 -12.25
CA ALA A 77 10.33 31.74 -11.43
C ALA A 77 10.91 31.48 -10.04
N GLY A 78 12.18 31.06 -10.02
CA GLY A 78 12.96 30.78 -8.82
C GLY A 78 13.15 29.30 -8.55
N GLU A 79 14.21 28.98 -7.82
CA GLU A 79 14.56 27.63 -7.44
C GLU A 79 13.65 27.09 -6.32
N LEU A 80 13.42 25.78 -6.37
CA LEU A 80 12.70 25.06 -5.34
C LEU A 80 13.69 24.34 -4.42
N ALA A 81 13.88 24.91 -3.24
CA ALA A 81 14.76 24.36 -2.20
C ALA A 81 14.44 22.89 -1.88
N GLU A 82 15.46 22.06 -1.64
CA GLU A 82 15.30 20.62 -1.38
C GLU A 82 14.45 20.36 -0.13
N GLU A 83 14.51 21.24 0.87
CA GLU A 83 13.73 21.13 2.10
C GLU A 83 12.23 21.08 1.82
N HIS A 84 11.75 21.87 0.85
CA HIS A 84 10.34 21.83 0.43
C HIS A 84 9.98 20.56 -0.33
N ARG A 85 10.93 20.01 -1.09
CA ARG A 85 10.75 18.75 -1.84
C ARG A 85 10.71 17.57 -0.87
N GLN A 86 11.58 17.59 0.13
CA GLN A 86 11.61 16.58 1.18
C GLN A 86 10.34 16.62 2.03
N ALA A 87 9.89 17.80 2.49
CA ALA A 87 8.64 17.94 3.22
C ALA A 87 7.43 17.41 2.43
N ALA A 88 7.41 17.59 1.10
CA ALA A 88 6.37 17.02 0.26
C ALA A 88 6.41 15.48 0.21
N ARG A 89 7.61 14.89 0.12
CA ARG A 89 7.80 13.42 0.14
C ARG A 89 7.36 12.83 1.48
N ASP A 90 7.73 13.47 2.58
CA ASP A 90 7.39 13.01 3.92
C ASP A 90 5.87 13.05 4.15
N GLU A 91 5.20 14.13 3.72
CA GLU A 91 3.75 14.24 3.82
C GLU A 91 3.03 13.19 2.95
N LEU A 92 3.54 12.92 1.75
CA LEU A 92 3.00 11.87 0.89
C LEU A 92 3.16 10.48 1.51
N ALA A 93 4.32 10.19 2.12
CA ALA A 93 4.58 8.95 2.81
C ALA A 93 3.65 8.78 4.02
N ARG A 94 3.48 9.84 4.83
CA ARG A 94 2.54 9.87 5.96
C ARG A 94 1.10 9.59 5.53
N ARG A 95 0.62 10.26 4.48
CA ARG A 95 -0.73 10.03 3.93
C ARG A 95 -0.91 8.60 3.45
N LYS A 96 0.09 8.05 2.75
CA LYS A 96 0.06 6.67 2.27
C LYS A 96 -0.03 5.70 3.45
N ALA A 97 0.78 5.89 4.50
CA ALA A 97 0.76 5.04 5.69
C ALA A 97 -0.63 5.01 6.34
N ILE A 98 -1.26 6.16 6.55
CA ILE A 98 -2.61 6.26 7.15
C ILE A 98 -3.65 5.51 6.31
N VAL A 99 -3.60 5.66 4.98
CA VAL A 99 -4.55 4.96 4.09
C VAL A 99 -4.31 3.44 4.13
N GLN A 100 -3.06 3.00 4.17
CA GLN A 100 -2.74 1.57 4.27
C GLN A 100 -3.18 0.98 5.62
N GLU A 101 -2.96 1.70 6.72
CA GLU A 101 -3.39 1.30 8.05
C GLU A 101 -4.91 1.18 8.12
N ARG A 102 -5.64 2.19 7.62
CA ARG A 102 -7.11 2.14 7.58
C ARG A 102 -7.61 0.95 6.76
N ARG A 103 -7.01 0.72 5.59
CA ARG A 103 -7.37 -0.41 4.74
C ARG A 103 -7.05 -1.76 5.39
N ALA A 104 -5.91 -1.88 6.06
CA ALA A 104 -5.54 -3.08 6.80
C ALA A 104 -6.53 -3.36 7.93
N ALA A 105 -6.92 -2.34 8.69
CA ALA A 105 -7.92 -2.45 9.75
C ALA A 105 -9.31 -2.84 9.20
N GLU A 106 -9.74 -2.24 8.09
CA GLU A 106 -10.99 -2.62 7.40
C GLU A 106 -10.95 -4.09 6.91
N ASP A 107 -9.81 -4.52 6.38
CA ASP A 107 -9.60 -5.90 5.93
C ASP A 107 -9.55 -6.90 7.10
N ASP A 108 -8.92 -6.55 8.21
CA ASP A 108 -8.90 -7.35 9.44
C ASP A 108 -10.30 -7.47 10.05
N ALA A 109 -11.03 -6.37 10.17
CA ALA A 109 -12.41 -6.38 10.64
C ALA A 109 -13.30 -7.26 9.77
N ARG A 110 -13.13 -7.19 8.44
CA ARG A 110 -13.84 -8.07 7.50
C ARG A 110 -13.46 -9.54 7.70
N ARG A 111 -12.16 -9.86 7.83
CA ARG A 111 -11.68 -11.23 8.11
C ARG A 111 -12.27 -11.78 9.40
N GLN A 112 -12.31 -11.00 10.48
CA GLN A 112 -12.89 -11.40 11.77
C GLN A 112 -14.40 -11.64 11.69
N ARG A 113 -15.14 -10.81 10.94
CA ARG A 113 -16.56 -11.06 10.68
C ARG A 113 -16.75 -12.36 9.93
N PHE A 114 -16.01 -12.56 8.85
CA PHE A 114 -16.15 -13.75 8.01
C PHE A 114 -15.72 -15.02 8.75
N SER A 115 -14.74 -14.93 9.65
CA SER A 115 -14.34 -16.07 10.47
C SER A 115 -15.44 -16.52 11.43
N LEU A 116 -16.37 -15.65 11.85
CA LEU A 116 -17.48 -16.04 12.73
C LEU A 116 -18.34 -17.16 12.14
N VAL A 117 -18.62 -17.09 10.83
CA VAL A 117 -19.39 -18.13 10.12
C VAL A 117 -18.64 -19.44 10.12
N ARG A 118 -17.35 -19.42 9.76
CA ARG A 118 -16.48 -20.60 9.79
C ARG A 118 -16.37 -21.20 11.18
N ASP A 119 -16.12 -20.36 12.19
CA ASP A 119 -15.96 -20.77 13.58
C ASP A 119 -17.22 -21.49 14.07
N TYR A 120 -18.41 -20.98 13.72
CA TYR A 120 -19.68 -21.60 14.07
C TYR A 120 -19.92 -22.91 13.32
N GLU A 121 -19.58 -22.99 12.04
CA GLU A 121 -19.78 -24.20 11.23
C GLU A 121 -18.90 -25.38 11.65
N HIS A 122 -17.73 -25.10 12.23
CA HIS A 122 -16.77 -26.12 12.66
C HIS A 122 -16.72 -26.33 14.18
N THR A 123 -17.51 -25.58 14.97
CA THR A 123 -17.48 -25.73 16.43
C THR A 123 -18.12 -27.04 16.89
N THR A 124 -17.58 -27.63 17.95
CA THR A 124 -18.20 -28.74 18.68
C THR A 124 -19.04 -28.27 19.87
N LEU A 125 -19.04 -26.96 20.14
CA LEU A 125 -19.81 -26.36 21.24
C LEU A 125 -21.30 -26.33 20.91
N THR A 126 -22.12 -26.39 21.97
CA THR A 126 -23.54 -26.03 21.85
C THR A 126 -23.69 -24.56 21.44
N LYS A 127 -24.82 -24.19 20.84
CA LYS A 127 -25.13 -22.81 20.45
C LYS A 127 -24.96 -21.84 21.63
N ALA A 128 -25.49 -22.20 22.80
CA ALA A 128 -25.36 -21.42 24.03
C ALA A 128 -23.89 -21.18 24.43
N ASN A 129 -23.06 -22.23 24.43
CA ASN A 129 -21.65 -22.12 24.79
C ASN A 129 -20.85 -21.29 23.77
N PHE A 130 -21.16 -21.43 22.48
CA PHE A 130 -20.54 -20.62 21.44
C PHE A 130 -20.90 -19.13 21.57
N CYS A 131 -22.18 -18.83 21.77
CA CYS A 131 -22.69 -17.48 22.01
C CYS A 131 -22.04 -16.83 23.23
N ALA A 132 -21.98 -17.55 24.36
CA ALA A 132 -21.31 -17.10 25.56
C ALA A 132 -19.81 -16.79 25.33
N LEU A 133 -19.10 -17.64 24.59
CA LEU A 133 -17.68 -17.45 24.25
C LEU A 133 -17.45 -16.23 23.34
N LYS A 134 -18.34 -15.99 22.37
CA LYS A 134 -18.23 -14.90 21.39
C LYS A 134 -18.88 -13.59 21.87
N GLY A 135 -19.52 -13.58 23.03
CA GLY A 135 -20.22 -12.42 23.57
C GLY A 135 -21.45 -12.01 22.75
N ILE A 136 -22.13 -12.98 22.14
CA ILE A 136 -23.30 -12.79 21.28
C ILE A 136 -24.53 -13.35 21.99
N ALA A 137 -25.65 -12.64 21.96
CA ALA A 137 -26.91 -13.16 22.48
C ALA A 137 -27.46 -14.27 21.57
N GLU A 138 -28.00 -15.35 22.15
CA GLU A 138 -28.38 -16.55 21.39
C GLU A 138 -29.48 -16.31 20.34
N ASP A 139 -30.37 -15.37 20.61
CA ASP A 139 -31.43 -14.92 19.71
C ASP A 139 -30.90 -14.09 18.53
N GLN A 140 -29.73 -13.45 18.67
CA GLN A 140 -29.11 -12.61 17.63
C GLN A 140 -28.18 -13.40 16.69
N LEU A 141 -27.71 -14.58 17.10
CA LEU A 141 -26.69 -15.33 16.37
C LEU A 141 -27.12 -15.66 14.93
N ASP A 142 -28.32 -16.19 14.74
CA ASP A 142 -28.76 -16.70 13.43
C ASP A 142 -28.90 -15.55 12.42
N GLY A 143 -29.43 -14.40 12.86
CA GLY A 143 -29.54 -13.19 12.04
C GLY A 143 -28.16 -12.60 11.67
N LEU A 144 -27.21 -12.63 12.61
CA LEU A 144 -25.84 -12.19 12.37
C LEU A 144 -25.13 -13.10 11.35
N LEU A 145 -25.24 -14.43 11.49
CA LEU A 145 -24.67 -15.39 10.55
C LEU A 145 -25.27 -15.25 9.14
N ALA A 146 -26.58 -15.04 9.03
CA ALA A 146 -27.24 -14.79 7.75
C ALA A 146 -26.71 -13.52 7.06
N THR A 147 -26.54 -12.44 7.84
CA THR A 147 -25.96 -11.18 7.34
C THR A 147 -24.54 -11.38 6.83
N ILE A 148 -23.68 -12.04 7.61
CA ILE A 148 -22.27 -12.26 7.23
C ILE A 148 -22.17 -13.17 6.00
N ARG A 149 -23.02 -14.21 5.89
CA ARG A 149 -23.07 -15.07 4.68
C ARG A 149 -23.42 -14.27 3.43
N ALA A 150 -24.37 -13.33 3.52
CA ALA A 150 -24.70 -12.43 2.43
C ALA A 150 -23.52 -11.50 2.07
N GLU A 151 -22.81 -10.97 3.07
CA GLU A 151 -21.59 -10.17 2.86
C GLU A 151 -20.48 -10.97 2.17
N ILE A 152 -20.25 -12.22 2.58
CA ILE A 152 -19.29 -13.13 1.95
C ILE A 152 -19.65 -13.33 0.47
N ALA A 153 -20.90 -13.71 0.18
CA ALA A 153 -21.37 -13.92 -1.19
C ALA A 153 -21.22 -12.67 -2.05
N ALA A 154 -21.58 -11.50 -1.51
CA ALA A 154 -21.43 -10.22 -2.21
C ALA A 154 -19.96 -9.87 -2.48
N TRP A 155 -19.07 -10.14 -1.52
CA TRP A 155 -17.63 -9.92 -1.67
C TRP A 155 -17.02 -10.87 -2.72
N GLU A 156 -17.42 -12.13 -2.72
CA GLU A 156 -16.96 -13.12 -3.71
C GLU A 156 -17.42 -12.76 -5.13
N ALA A 157 -18.67 -12.31 -5.29
CA ALA A 157 -19.20 -11.87 -6.58
C ALA A 157 -18.46 -10.64 -7.14
N GLN A 158 -17.97 -9.76 -6.27
CA GLN A 158 -17.19 -8.57 -6.65
C GLN A 158 -15.69 -8.85 -6.77
N ARG A 159 -15.23 -10.05 -6.39
CA ARG A 159 -13.80 -10.38 -6.41
C ARG A 159 -13.36 -10.52 -7.87
N PRO A 160 -12.37 -9.75 -8.33
CA PRO A 160 -11.86 -9.91 -9.69
C PRO A 160 -11.37 -11.34 -9.90
N ALA A 161 -11.73 -11.95 -11.04
CA ALA A 161 -11.28 -13.28 -11.40
C ALA A 161 -9.74 -13.33 -11.33
N ALA A 162 -9.20 -14.33 -10.64
CA ALA A 162 -7.76 -14.51 -10.56
C ALA A 162 -7.22 -14.65 -12.00
N PRO A 163 -6.10 -13.98 -12.35
CA PRO A 163 -5.51 -14.17 -13.66
C PRO A 163 -5.19 -15.66 -13.86
N PRO A 164 -5.38 -16.21 -15.07
CA PRO A 164 -5.09 -17.61 -15.34
C PRO A 164 -3.65 -17.91 -14.95
N ARG A 165 -3.45 -18.99 -14.19
CA ARG A 165 -2.09 -19.41 -13.81
C ARG A 165 -1.33 -19.68 -15.12
N PRO A 166 -0.12 -19.12 -15.29
CA PRO A 166 0.69 -19.48 -16.44
C PRO A 166 0.91 -20.99 -16.42
N GLU A 167 0.61 -21.65 -17.54
CA GLU A 167 0.90 -23.08 -17.72
C GLU A 167 2.36 -23.32 -17.35
N ARG A 168 2.58 -24.25 -16.42
CA ARG A 168 3.92 -24.74 -16.14
C ARG A 168 4.42 -25.32 -17.45
N ARG A 169 5.36 -24.63 -18.09
CA ARG A 169 6.11 -25.20 -19.21
C ARG A 169 6.85 -26.40 -18.63
N ASP A 170 6.34 -27.61 -18.89
CA ASP A 170 6.96 -28.87 -18.53
C ASP A 170 8.28 -29.00 -19.29
N GLY A 171 9.30 -28.31 -18.80
CA GLY A 171 10.69 -28.50 -19.17
C GLY A 171 11.13 -29.84 -18.60
N ARG A 172 10.89 -30.90 -19.37
CA ARG A 172 11.54 -32.20 -19.23
C ARG A 172 13.05 -31.93 -19.24
N ASP A 173 13.68 -31.92 -18.07
CA ASP A 173 15.12 -31.74 -17.93
C ASP A 173 15.81 -33.04 -18.38
N GLU A 174 16.06 -33.16 -19.68
CA GLU A 174 16.86 -34.23 -20.30
C GLU A 174 18.35 -34.02 -20.05
N ARG A 175 18.76 -33.88 -18.78
CA ARG A 175 20.17 -33.96 -18.35
C ARG A 175 20.40 -35.16 -17.45
N ARG A 176 19.92 -36.33 -17.89
CA ARG A 176 20.44 -37.62 -17.41
C ARG A 176 21.61 -38.03 -18.30
N GLY A 177 22.81 -37.52 -17.97
CA GLY A 177 24.05 -37.95 -18.61
C GLY A 177 24.31 -39.46 -18.41
N PRO A 178 25.03 -40.12 -19.33
CA PRO A 178 25.18 -41.57 -19.35
C PRO A 178 26.06 -42.05 -18.19
N ARG A 179 25.63 -43.13 -17.52
CA ARG A 179 26.48 -43.91 -16.61
C ARG A 179 27.58 -44.57 -17.44
N GLY A 180 28.80 -44.07 -17.33
CA GLY A 180 29.99 -44.72 -17.87
C GLY A 180 30.50 -45.79 -16.89
N ASP A 181 30.54 -47.03 -17.35
CA ASP A 181 31.26 -48.14 -16.72
C ASP A 181 32.78 -47.94 -16.91
N ALA A 182 33.56 -48.02 -15.82
CA ALA A 182 35.00 -48.30 -15.89
C ALA A 182 35.48 -48.95 -14.58
N ARG A 183 35.97 -50.19 -14.69
CA ARG A 183 36.69 -50.98 -13.68
C ARG A 183 38.21 -50.83 -13.85
N GLY A 184 38.97 -51.04 -12.76
CA GLY A 184 40.41 -51.42 -12.75
C GLY A 184 41.34 -50.41 -12.05
N GLU A 185 41.75 -50.64 -10.79
CA GLU A 185 43.08 -51.18 -10.34
C GLU A 185 44.25 -50.15 -10.41
N ALA A 186 45.20 -49.97 -9.49
CA ALA A 186 45.53 -50.50 -8.16
C ALA A 186 46.68 -49.65 -7.51
N ARG A 187 46.92 -49.88 -6.21
CA ARG A 187 48.16 -49.73 -5.40
C ARG A 187 48.46 -48.46 -4.57
N GLY A 188 48.64 -48.69 -3.26
CA GLY A 188 49.59 -47.95 -2.40
C GLY A 188 49.09 -47.54 -1.00
N GLY A 189 49.35 -48.34 0.05
CA GLY A 189 49.24 -47.92 1.47
C GLY A 189 50.47 -47.08 1.94
N PRO A 190 50.67 -46.75 3.25
CA PRO A 190 50.25 -47.51 4.43
C PRO A 190 49.69 -46.72 5.64
N ARG A 191 49.39 -47.49 6.69
CA ARG A 191 48.74 -47.21 7.98
C ARG A 191 49.56 -46.37 8.98
N GLY A 192 48.83 -45.69 9.87
CA GLY A 192 49.19 -45.33 11.26
C GLY A 192 48.25 -44.22 11.76
N GLY A 193 47.57 -44.25 12.91
CA GLY A 193 47.55 -45.13 14.07
C GLY A 193 47.55 -44.30 15.36
N SER A 194 46.37 -44.00 15.94
CA SER A 194 46.14 -43.60 17.37
C SER A 194 44.65 -43.21 17.56
N ARG A 195 43.75 -44.01 18.15
CA ARG A 195 43.46 -44.20 19.61
C ARG A 195 43.57 -42.88 20.39
N GLY A 196 42.49 -42.12 20.63
CA GLY A 196 41.44 -42.30 21.65
C GLY A 196 41.68 -41.31 22.81
N PRO A 197 40.87 -41.19 23.89
CA PRO A 197 39.43 -41.43 24.13
C PRO A 197 38.72 -40.13 24.62
N GLY A 198 37.39 -40.01 24.69
CA GLY A 198 36.58 -40.46 25.83
C GLY A 198 35.69 -39.31 26.36
N GLY A 199 34.37 -39.50 26.37
CA GLY A 199 33.42 -38.68 27.14
C GLY A 199 33.58 -38.91 28.66
N PRO A 200 32.78 -38.27 29.55
CA PRO A 200 31.32 -38.48 29.66
C PRO A 200 30.58 -37.15 29.96
N GLY A 201 29.27 -36.98 30.09
CA GLY A 201 28.11 -37.82 30.38
C GLY A 201 27.16 -37.03 31.31
N GLY A 202 25.84 -37.31 31.26
CA GLY A 202 24.82 -36.81 32.19
C GLY A 202 23.82 -35.85 31.51
N ARG A 203 22.67 -36.25 30.95
CA ARG A 203 21.45 -36.85 31.54
C ARG A 203 20.90 -36.10 32.76
N GLY A 204 19.71 -35.51 32.58
CA GLY A 204 18.58 -35.70 33.51
C GLY A 204 18.08 -34.48 34.29
N PRO A 205 16.82 -34.50 34.78
CA PRO A 205 15.89 -33.37 34.67
C PRO A 205 15.36 -32.80 36.01
N ARG A 206 14.82 -31.55 35.94
CA ARG A 206 13.76 -30.90 36.78
C ARG A 206 13.95 -30.86 38.32
N PRO A 207 13.37 -29.89 39.06
CA PRO A 207 11.93 -29.59 39.16
C PRO A 207 11.42 -28.51 38.21
#